data_AF-A0A3N9P7M0-F1
#
_entry.id   AF-A0A3N9P7M0-F1
#
_cell.length_a   1.000
_cell.length_b   1.000
_cell.length_c   1.000
_cell.angle_alpha   90.00
_cell.angle_beta   90.00
_cell.angle_gamma   90.00
#
_symmetry.space_group_name_H-M   'P 1'
#
loop_
_entity.id
_entity.type
_entity.pdbx_description
1 polymer ?
#
loop_
_entity_poly.entity_id
_entity_poly.type
_entity_poly.pdbx_seq_one_letter_code
_entity_poly.pdbx_strand_id
1 'polypeptide(L)'
;MKAIEPTYNWQTAIVDPIVGSSFFDKAAHMIDNARESISICIFTARYYRGQSRNPINSLFNALRRAANRGVDVRILLNQNFSDSQADLHNRFITQYFKAKNFQAAMGGKSTRIHAKLILIDNHITIIGSHNYSARAHKTNFESSVIIKSPEITLFFINEFERLWKSRMLIPGKVTQ
;
A
#
# COMPACT_ATOMS: atom_id res chain seq x y z
N MET A 1 -13.02 32.49 -6.68
CA MET A 1 -13.25 31.26 -5.89
C MET A 1 -12.76 31.52 -4.48
N LYS A 2 -13.51 31.15 -3.43
CA LYS A 2 -12.96 31.14 -2.06
C LYS A 2 -11.89 30.06 -1.99
N ALA A 3 -10.74 30.36 -1.37
CA ALA A 3 -9.72 29.35 -1.11
C ALA A 3 -10.32 28.23 -0.24
N ILE A 4 -10.02 26.98 -0.58
CA ILE A 4 -10.35 25.84 0.28
C ILE A 4 -9.22 25.78 1.31
N GLU A 5 -9.51 26.20 2.54
CA GLU A 5 -8.56 26.10 3.63
C GLU A 5 -8.25 24.62 3.91
N PRO A 6 -6.98 24.26 4.12
CA PRO A 6 -6.64 22.88 4.43
C PRO A 6 -7.21 22.52 5.80
N THR A 7 -7.77 21.31 5.91
CA THR A 7 -8.24 20.78 7.21
C THR A 7 -7.11 20.69 8.25
N TYR A 8 -5.87 20.55 7.78
CA TYR A 8 -4.68 20.44 8.61
C TYR A 8 -3.57 21.34 8.08
N ASN A 9 -2.87 22.04 8.97
CA ASN A 9 -1.72 22.87 8.63
C ASN A 9 -0.41 22.07 8.80
N TRP A 10 -0.05 21.27 7.81
CA TRP A 10 1.20 20.50 7.80
C TRP A 10 2.38 21.43 7.52
N GLN A 11 3.46 21.35 8.32
CA GLN A 11 4.55 22.32 8.23
C GLN A 11 5.40 22.16 6.97
N THR A 12 5.77 20.93 6.58
CA THR A 12 6.55 20.66 5.36
C THR A 12 6.23 19.31 4.74
N ALA A 13 6.18 19.24 3.42
CA ALA A 13 6.08 17.98 2.68
C ALA A 13 6.85 18.10 1.36
N ILE A 14 7.72 17.12 1.09
CA ILE A 14 8.31 16.96 -0.25
C ILE A 14 7.43 15.98 -1.03
N VAL A 15 6.88 16.43 -2.15
CA VAL A 15 5.99 15.64 -3.01
C VAL A 15 6.67 15.34 -4.34
N ASP A 16 6.80 14.06 -4.69
CA ASP A 16 7.32 13.61 -5.99
C ASP A 16 6.22 12.83 -6.73
N PRO A 17 5.76 13.29 -7.91
CA PRO A 17 4.81 12.54 -8.71
C PRO A 17 5.43 11.24 -9.26
N ILE A 18 4.58 10.21 -9.34
CA ILE A 18 4.89 8.94 -9.98
C ILE A 18 3.76 8.63 -10.96
N VAL A 19 4.13 8.42 -12.22
CA VAL A 19 3.19 8.08 -13.28
C VAL A 19 3.56 6.78 -13.97
N GLY A 20 2.52 6.01 -14.31
CA GLY A 20 2.61 4.81 -15.14
C GLY A 20 3.61 3.76 -14.65
N SER A 21 4.42 3.25 -15.58
CA SER A 21 5.27 2.08 -15.34
C SER A 21 6.35 2.28 -14.28
N SER A 22 6.74 3.53 -13.98
CA SER A 22 7.80 3.87 -13.01
C SER A 22 7.44 3.53 -11.56
N PHE A 23 6.16 3.30 -11.26
CA PHE A 23 5.68 3.10 -9.89
C PHE A 23 6.34 1.92 -9.18
N PHE A 24 6.37 0.74 -9.81
CA PHE A 24 6.85 -0.47 -9.13
C PHE A 24 8.34 -0.41 -8.84
N ASP A 25 9.12 0.17 -9.76
CA ASP A 25 10.56 0.30 -9.60
C ASP A 25 10.91 1.31 -8.50
N LYS A 26 10.26 2.50 -8.50
CA LYS A 26 10.42 3.50 -7.44
C LYS A 26 10.00 2.93 -6.08
N ALA A 27 8.82 2.32 -5.99
CA ALA A 27 8.31 1.76 -4.73
C ALA A 27 9.21 0.62 -4.20
N ALA A 28 9.67 -0.28 -5.09
CA ALA A 28 10.59 -1.36 -4.70
C ALA A 28 11.93 -0.80 -4.17
N HIS A 29 12.48 0.23 -4.82
CA HIS A 29 13.69 0.90 -4.36
C HIS A 29 13.51 1.50 -2.96
N MET A 30 12.39 2.17 -2.69
CA MET A 30 12.11 2.75 -1.37
C MET A 30 11.93 1.66 -0.29
N ILE A 31 11.24 0.56 -0.62
CA ILE A 31 11.10 -0.61 0.26
C ILE A 31 12.45 -1.27 0.58
N ASP A 32 13.36 -1.34 -0.39
CA ASP A 32 14.70 -1.88 -0.15
C ASP A 32 15.53 -1.01 0.81
N ASN A 33 15.22 0.28 0.93
CA ASN A 33 15.87 1.21 1.85
C ASN A 33 15.16 1.36 3.20
N ALA A 34 13.96 0.81 3.37
CA ALA A 34 13.20 0.85 4.61
C ALA A 34 13.96 0.21 5.78
N ARG A 35 13.82 0.79 6.97
CA ARG A 35 14.59 0.39 8.18
C ARG A 35 13.73 -0.11 9.35
N GLU A 36 12.51 0.39 9.50
CA GLU A 36 11.68 0.15 10.68
C GLU A 36 10.42 -0.62 10.32
N SER A 37 9.59 -0.07 9.44
CA SER A 37 8.28 -0.67 9.12
C SER A 37 7.80 -0.38 7.72
N ILE A 38 6.95 -1.25 7.19
CA ILE A 38 6.22 -1.06 5.94
C ILE A 38 4.78 -1.51 6.14
N SER A 39 3.83 -0.60 5.97
CA SER A 39 2.40 -0.86 6.04
C SER A 39 1.73 -0.59 4.71
N ILE A 40 1.02 -1.57 4.16
CA ILE A 40 0.38 -1.47 2.84
C ILE A 40 -1.12 -1.73 2.96
N CYS A 41 -1.93 -0.81 2.46
CA CYS A 41 -3.35 -1.03 2.19
C CYS A 41 -3.57 -1.10 0.68
N ILE A 42 -4.02 -2.24 0.16
CA ILE A 42 -4.16 -2.46 -1.27
C ILE A 42 -5.51 -3.10 -1.61
N PHE A 43 -6.18 -2.53 -2.61
CA PHE A 43 -7.42 -3.08 -3.14
C PHE A 43 -7.18 -4.42 -3.83
N THR A 44 -6.39 -4.46 -4.91
CA THR A 44 -6.05 -5.71 -5.59
C THR A 44 -4.55 -5.89 -5.75
N ALA A 45 -4.08 -7.10 -5.47
CA ALA A 45 -2.70 -7.46 -5.67
C ALA A 45 -2.52 -8.88 -6.23
N ARG A 46 -1.63 -9.01 -7.22
CA ARG A 46 -1.32 -10.28 -7.87
C ARG A 46 0.18 -10.53 -7.90
N TYR A 47 0.60 -11.69 -7.42
CA TYR A 47 1.93 -12.21 -7.63
C TYR A 47 1.94 -13.14 -8.86
N TYR A 48 2.85 -12.91 -9.81
CA TYR A 48 2.91 -13.62 -11.08
C TYR A 48 3.95 -14.76 -11.01
N ARG A 49 3.56 -15.93 -10.50
CA ARG A 49 4.47 -17.09 -10.38
C ARG A 49 5.17 -17.39 -11.71
N GLY A 50 6.47 -17.70 -11.64
CA GLY A 50 7.31 -17.99 -12.82
C GLY A 50 7.80 -16.76 -13.60
N GLN A 51 7.33 -15.56 -13.27
CA GLN A 51 7.72 -14.32 -13.98
C GLN A 51 8.71 -13.50 -13.16
N SER A 52 9.96 -13.95 -13.02
CA SER A 52 10.96 -13.30 -12.15
C SER A 52 11.25 -11.84 -12.50
N ARG A 53 11.12 -11.46 -13.78
CA ARG A 53 11.33 -10.09 -14.29
C ARG A 53 10.11 -9.18 -14.21
N ASN A 54 9.00 -9.63 -13.62
CA ASN A 54 7.79 -8.82 -13.50
C ASN A 54 7.96 -7.75 -12.40
N PRO A 55 7.77 -6.43 -12.67
CA PRO A 55 8.00 -5.38 -11.67
C PRO A 55 7.12 -5.50 -10.42
N ILE A 56 5.92 -6.06 -10.54
CA ILE A 56 5.07 -6.36 -9.38
C ILE A 56 5.73 -7.42 -8.50
N ASN A 57 6.36 -8.43 -9.09
CA ASN A 57 7.13 -9.42 -8.34
C ASN A 57 8.37 -8.80 -7.69
N SER A 58 9.02 -7.83 -8.36
CA SER A 58 10.14 -7.07 -7.78
C SER A 58 9.73 -6.34 -6.50
N LEU A 59 8.54 -5.71 -6.49
CA LEU A 59 7.96 -5.10 -5.29
C LEU A 59 7.80 -6.12 -4.14
N PHE A 60 7.16 -7.26 -4.42
CA PHE A 60 6.99 -8.32 -3.42
C PHE A 60 8.30 -8.94 -2.93
N ASN A 61 9.29 -9.06 -3.82
CA ASN A 61 10.61 -9.53 -3.45
C ASN A 61 11.35 -8.52 -2.57
N ALA A 62 11.19 -7.22 -2.82
CA ALA A 62 11.70 -6.15 -1.95
C ALA A 62 11.07 -6.22 -0.56
N LEU A 63 9.75 -6.46 -0.47
CA LEU A 63 9.07 -6.66 0.82
C LEU A 63 9.61 -7.88 1.58
N ARG A 64 9.86 -9.00 0.88
CA ARG A 64 10.49 -10.18 1.50
C ARG A 64 11.91 -9.86 2.00
N ARG A 65 12.71 -9.13 1.21
CA ARG A 65 14.05 -8.68 1.63
C ARG A 65 13.97 -7.77 2.86
N ALA A 66 13.05 -6.82 2.89
CA ALA A 66 12.85 -5.94 4.04
C ALA A 66 12.49 -6.72 5.31
N ALA A 67 11.54 -7.64 5.24
CA ALA A 67 11.18 -8.50 6.37
C ALA A 67 12.38 -9.32 6.88
N ASN A 68 13.21 -9.85 5.96
CA ASN A 68 14.43 -10.59 6.31
C ASN A 68 15.50 -9.70 6.97
N ARG A 69 15.52 -8.39 6.69
CA ARG A 69 16.39 -7.42 7.38
C ARG A 69 15.89 -7.05 8.78
N GLY A 70 14.67 -7.44 9.15
CA GLY A 70 14.08 -7.11 10.46
C GLY A 70 12.97 -6.06 10.40
N VAL A 71 12.65 -5.51 9.22
CA VAL A 71 11.58 -4.51 9.03
C VAL A 71 10.22 -5.17 9.28
N ASP A 72 9.33 -4.54 10.06
CA ASP A 72 7.96 -5.02 10.23
C ASP A 72 7.12 -4.76 8.97
N VAL A 73 6.80 -5.80 8.22
CA VAL A 73 6.03 -5.70 6.98
C VAL A 73 4.60 -6.19 7.19
N ARG A 74 3.62 -5.31 6.98
CA ARG A 74 2.19 -5.60 7.10
C ARG A 74 1.44 -5.21 5.84
N ILE A 75 0.65 -6.14 5.31
CA ILE A 75 -0.20 -5.91 4.12
C ILE A 75 -1.66 -6.21 4.46
N LEU A 76 -2.50 -5.20 4.34
CA LEU A 76 -3.95 -5.31 4.43
C LEU A 76 -4.57 -5.30 3.04
N LEU A 77 -5.21 -6.41 2.69
CA LEU A 77 -5.83 -6.62 1.39
C LEU A 77 -7.36 -6.56 1.50
N ASN A 78 -8.00 -5.97 0.50
CA ASN A 78 -9.46 -5.97 0.41
C ASN A 78 -10.03 -7.39 0.35
N GLN A 79 -11.11 -7.63 1.09
CA GLN A 79 -11.88 -8.87 1.08
C GLN A 79 -13.22 -8.77 0.36
N ASN A 80 -13.76 -7.56 0.20
CA ASN A 80 -15.06 -7.36 -0.43
C ASN A 80 -14.91 -7.22 -1.95
N PHE A 81 -15.09 -8.33 -2.65
CA PHE A 81 -15.09 -8.36 -4.11
C PHE A 81 -16.42 -8.88 -4.65
N SER A 82 -16.85 -8.30 -5.76
CA SER A 82 -17.83 -8.93 -6.65
C SER A 82 -17.16 -9.85 -7.68
N ASP A 83 -15.85 -9.64 -7.95
CA ASP A 83 -15.02 -10.43 -8.86
C ASP A 83 -14.23 -11.51 -8.08
N SER A 84 -14.49 -12.78 -8.39
CA SER A 84 -13.85 -13.93 -7.72
C SER A 84 -12.35 -14.03 -7.99
N GLN A 85 -11.86 -13.55 -9.13
CA GLN A 85 -10.44 -13.67 -9.48
C GLN A 85 -9.58 -12.72 -8.66
N ALA A 86 -10.04 -11.49 -8.46
CA ALA A 86 -9.38 -10.51 -7.59
C ALA A 86 -9.28 -11.02 -6.15
N ASP A 87 -10.33 -11.65 -5.65
CA ASP A 87 -10.36 -12.28 -4.33
C ASP A 87 -9.33 -13.41 -4.20
N LEU A 88 -9.27 -14.33 -5.19
CA LEU A 88 -8.28 -15.41 -5.21
C LEU A 88 -6.84 -14.88 -5.21
N HIS A 89 -6.57 -13.81 -5.97
CA HIS A 89 -5.24 -13.21 -6.00
C HIS A 89 -4.84 -12.60 -4.65
N ASN A 90 -5.75 -11.88 -3.99
CA ASN A 90 -5.48 -11.35 -2.65
C ASN A 90 -5.27 -12.46 -1.61
N ARG A 91 -6.09 -13.52 -1.62
CA ARG A 91 -5.91 -14.69 -0.75
C ARG A 91 -4.57 -15.39 -1.01
N PHE A 92 -4.15 -15.47 -2.26
CA PHE A 92 -2.84 -16.03 -2.57
C PHE A 92 -1.71 -15.24 -1.89
N ILE A 93 -1.78 -13.90 -1.87
CA ILE A 93 -0.79 -13.08 -1.17
C ILE A 93 -0.75 -13.42 0.32
N THR A 94 -1.91 -13.50 0.99
CA THR A 94 -1.95 -13.79 2.44
C THR A 94 -1.44 -15.19 2.78
N GLN A 95 -1.59 -16.15 1.87
CA GLN A 95 -1.12 -17.52 2.08
C GLN A 95 0.36 -17.69 1.74
N TYR A 96 0.84 -17.05 0.67
CA TYR A 96 2.18 -17.26 0.11
C TYR A 96 3.26 -16.41 0.79
N PHE A 97 2.92 -15.21 1.26
CA PHE A 97 3.88 -14.32 1.93
C PHE A 97 3.67 -14.31 3.45
N LYS A 98 4.40 -15.18 4.13
CA LYS A 98 4.45 -15.27 5.60
C LYS A 98 5.89 -15.45 6.07
N ALA A 99 6.29 -14.64 7.05
CA ALA A 99 7.57 -14.75 7.74
C ALA A 99 7.44 -14.08 9.12
N LYS A 100 8.45 -14.22 9.98
CA LYS A 100 8.47 -13.62 11.32
C LYS A 100 8.08 -12.13 11.31
N ASN A 101 8.63 -11.36 10.36
CA ASN A 101 8.35 -9.92 10.19
C ASN A 101 7.55 -9.62 8.92
N PHE A 102 6.79 -10.60 8.39
CA PHE A 102 5.93 -10.40 7.23
C PHE A 102 4.55 -10.98 7.52
N GLN A 103 3.57 -10.10 7.66
CA GLN A 103 2.17 -10.44 7.88
C GLN A 103 1.29 -9.89 6.76
N ALA A 104 0.40 -10.72 6.23
CA ALA A 104 -0.60 -10.30 5.27
C ALA A 104 -1.99 -10.79 5.71
N ALA A 105 -2.98 -9.91 5.66
CA ALA A 105 -4.32 -10.17 6.14
C ALA A 105 -5.39 -9.60 5.19
N MET A 106 -6.55 -10.22 5.20
CA MET A 106 -7.74 -9.72 4.52
C MET A 106 -8.54 -8.80 5.47
N GLY A 107 -9.18 -7.77 4.94
CA GLY A 107 -10.06 -6.88 5.70
C GLY A 107 -11.14 -6.23 4.84
N GLY A 108 -12.05 -5.49 5.48
CA GLY A 108 -13.10 -4.75 4.78
C GLY A 108 -14.21 -5.63 4.22
N LYS A 109 -14.62 -6.67 4.96
CA LYS A 109 -15.73 -7.56 4.55
C LYS A 109 -17.03 -6.79 4.31
N SER A 110 -17.37 -5.84 5.18
CA SER A 110 -18.57 -4.99 5.11
C SER A 110 -18.40 -3.74 4.22
N THR A 111 -17.17 -3.28 3.99
CA THR A 111 -16.88 -2.07 3.20
C THR A 111 -15.51 -2.21 2.56
N ARG A 112 -15.43 -1.90 1.26
CA ARG A 112 -14.23 -2.14 0.44
C ARG A 112 -13.04 -1.31 0.89
N ILE A 113 -11.88 -1.96 1.03
CA ILE A 113 -10.58 -1.28 1.13
C ILE A 113 -10.16 -0.90 -0.28
N HIS A 114 -10.55 0.29 -0.76
CA HIS A 114 -10.20 0.74 -2.12
C HIS A 114 -8.88 1.54 -2.17
N ALA A 115 -8.12 1.58 -1.08
CA ALA A 115 -6.84 2.26 -1.02
C ALA A 115 -5.78 1.58 -1.89
N LYS A 116 -4.80 2.38 -2.32
CA LYS A 116 -3.50 1.94 -2.85
C LYS A 116 -2.45 2.79 -2.16
N LEU A 117 -2.10 2.34 -0.95
CA LEU A 117 -1.33 3.09 0.02
C LEU A 117 -0.14 2.25 0.48
N ILE A 118 1.03 2.84 0.47
CA ILE A 118 2.27 2.29 1.06
C ILE A 118 2.79 3.32 2.05
N LEU A 119 3.03 2.88 3.27
CA LEU A 119 3.63 3.66 4.35
C LEU A 119 4.98 3.02 4.63
N ILE A 120 6.05 3.80 4.55
CA ILE A 120 7.42 3.31 4.76
C ILE A 120 8.04 4.12 5.89
N ASP A 121 8.41 3.41 6.94
CA ASP A 121 8.82 3.95 8.22
C ASP A 121 7.81 5.01 8.70
N ASN A 122 8.24 5.95 9.54
CA ASN A 122 7.37 7.00 10.06
C ASN A 122 7.35 8.29 9.22
N HIS A 123 7.78 8.26 7.95
CA HIS A 123 7.99 9.50 7.19
C HIS A 123 7.73 9.46 5.68
N ILE A 124 7.40 8.31 5.09
CA ILE A 124 7.11 8.22 3.66
C ILE A 124 5.72 7.63 3.43
N THR A 125 4.92 8.32 2.63
CA THR A 125 3.63 7.86 2.13
C THR A 125 3.66 7.79 0.60
N ILE A 126 3.28 6.66 0.01
CA ILE A 126 2.99 6.53 -1.40
C ILE A 126 1.50 6.26 -1.55
N ILE A 127 0.80 7.13 -2.28
CA ILE A 127 -0.66 7.03 -2.46
C ILE A 127 -1.05 7.36 -3.90
N GLY A 128 -2.07 6.68 -4.41
CA GLY A 128 -2.69 7.02 -5.69
C GLY A 128 -3.57 5.90 -6.24
N SER A 129 -3.51 5.66 -7.54
CA SER A 129 -4.42 4.75 -8.24
C SER A 129 -3.89 3.33 -8.48
N HIS A 130 -2.57 3.12 -8.41
CA HIS A 130 -1.90 1.88 -8.81
C HIS A 130 -2.27 0.65 -7.98
N ASN A 131 -3.11 -0.23 -8.54
CA ASN A 131 -3.25 -1.61 -8.04
C ASN A 131 -2.03 -2.45 -8.41
N TYR A 132 -1.74 -3.54 -7.69
CA TYR A 132 -0.57 -4.38 -7.99
C TYR A 132 -0.90 -5.41 -9.08
N SER A 133 -1.03 -4.91 -10.32
CA SER A 133 -1.45 -5.68 -11.47
C SER A 133 -0.68 -5.30 -12.74
N ALA A 134 -0.59 -6.23 -13.70
CA ALA A 134 0.04 -5.98 -14.99
C ALA A 134 -0.69 -4.91 -15.79
N ARG A 135 -2.02 -4.76 -15.61
CA ARG A 135 -2.80 -3.70 -16.26
C ARG A 135 -2.40 -2.32 -15.75
N ALA A 136 -2.31 -2.15 -14.43
CA ALA A 136 -1.82 -0.91 -13.83
C ALA A 136 -0.41 -0.55 -14.31
N HIS A 137 0.45 -1.54 -14.49
CA HIS A 137 1.83 -1.31 -14.97
C HIS A 137 1.93 -1.00 -16.47
N LYS A 138 1.10 -1.62 -17.33
CA LYS A 138 1.30 -1.62 -18.79
C LYS A 138 0.26 -0.86 -19.61
N THR A 139 -0.99 -0.83 -19.16
CA THR A 139 -2.12 -0.41 -20.02
C THR A 139 -2.97 0.69 -19.42
N ASN A 140 -3.11 0.74 -18.10
CA ASN A 140 -3.87 1.80 -17.45
C ASN A 140 -3.02 3.07 -17.38
N PHE A 141 -3.67 4.22 -17.50
CA PHE A 141 -3.08 5.47 -17.03
C PHE A 141 -3.27 5.54 -15.52
N GLU A 142 -2.16 5.45 -14.79
CA GLU A 142 -2.13 5.45 -13.34
C GLU A 142 -1.28 6.63 -12.84
N SER A 143 -1.72 7.24 -11.75
CA SER A 143 -1.05 8.38 -11.13
C SER A 143 -0.99 8.20 -9.62
N SER A 144 0.18 8.47 -9.06
CA SER A 144 0.48 8.40 -7.64
C SER A 144 1.45 9.51 -7.26
N VAL A 145 1.58 9.74 -5.96
CA VAL A 145 2.58 10.65 -5.40
C VAL A 145 3.33 9.94 -4.28
N ILE A 146 4.62 10.22 -4.17
CA ILE A 146 5.40 10.03 -2.96
C ILE A 146 5.29 11.32 -2.16
N ILE A 147 4.99 11.20 -0.88
CA ILE A 147 4.96 12.28 0.08
C ILE A 147 5.95 11.94 1.18
N LYS A 148 6.97 12.77 1.36
CA LYS A 148 7.91 12.68 2.47
C LYS A 148 7.51 13.72 3.52
N SER A 149 6.81 13.25 4.55
CA SER A 149 6.36 14.04 5.70
C SER A 149 6.03 13.06 6.84
N PRO A 150 6.68 13.20 8.01
CA PRO A 150 6.34 12.44 9.19
C PRO A 150 4.87 12.59 9.60
N GLU A 151 4.35 13.81 9.58
CA GLU A 151 3.01 14.14 10.06
C GLU A 151 1.92 13.47 9.22
N ILE A 152 2.05 13.56 7.89
CA ILE A 152 1.12 12.89 6.96
C ILE A 152 1.23 11.37 7.08
N THR A 153 2.45 10.85 7.20
CA THR A 153 2.67 9.40 7.27
C THR A 153 2.13 8.82 8.57
N LEU A 154 2.38 9.48 9.70
CA LEU A 154 1.86 9.08 11.01
C LEU A 154 0.31 9.14 11.06
N PHE A 155 -0.30 10.15 10.42
CA PHE A 155 -1.76 10.18 10.26
C PHE A 155 -2.29 8.92 9.57
N PHE A 156 -1.70 8.55 8.43
CA PHE A 156 -2.12 7.34 7.72
C PHE A 156 -1.75 6.04 8.42
N ILE A 157 -0.65 6.01 9.19
CA ILE A 157 -0.31 4.88 10.07
C ILE A 157 -1.41 4.68 11.12
N ASN A 158 -1.91 5.75 11.74
CA ASN A 158 -3.00 5.63 12.72
C ASN A 158 -4.27 5.04 12.10
N GLU A 159 -4.64 5.48 10.89
CA GLU A 159 -5.75 4.88 10.15
C GLU A 159 -5.46 3.41 9.78
N PHE A 160 -4.24 3.10 9.36
CA PHE A 160 -3.83 1.72 9.08
C PHE A 160 -3.97 0.84 10.33
N GLU A 161 -3.49 1.28 11.49
CA GLU A 161 -3.61 0.53 12.75
C GLU A 161 -5.06 0.27 13.15
N ARG A 162 -5.92 1.27 12.98
CA ARG A 162 -7.36 1.13 13.24
C ARG A 162 -7.98 0.05 12.36
N LEU A 163 -7.64 0.03 11.07
CA LEU A 163 -8.10 -0.99 10.11
C LEU A 163 -7.45 -2.36 10.36
N TRP A 164 -6.18 -2.38 10.74
CA TRP A 164 -5.43 -3.59 11.01
C TRP A 164 -6.00 -4.33 12.22
N LYS A 165 -6.30 -3.63 13.32
CA LYS A 165 -6.87 -4.22 14.53
C LYS A 165 -8.31 -4.70 14.31
N SER A 166 -9.16 -3.86 13.72
CA SER A 166 -10.58 -4.16 13.58
C SER A 166 -10.90 -5.09 12.41
N ARG A 167 -10.04 -5.14 11.39
CA ARG A 167 -10.33 -5.72 10.06
C ARG A 167 -11.61 -5.16 9.40
N MET A 168 -12.14 -4.07 9.93
CA MET A 168 -13.41 -3.47 9.52
C MET A 168 -13.22 -2.02 9.09
N LEU A 169 -13.95 -1.64 8.05
CA LEU A 169 -14.13 -0.25 7.66
C LEU A 169 -15.49 0.22 8.19
N ILE A 170 -15.50 1.34 8.91
CA ILE A 170 -16.72 2.04 9.32
C ILE A 170 -16.84 3.25 8.39
N PRO A 171 -17.80 3.27 7.44
CA PRO A 171 -17.97 4.41 6.55
C PRO A 171 -18.23 5.72 7.32
N GLY A 172 -17.64 6.82 6.88
CA GLY A 172 -18.04 8.17 7.29
C GLY A 172 -17.50 8.69 8.63
N LYS A 173 -16.63 7.96 9.34
CA LYS A 173 -15.88 8.52 10.48
C LYS A 173 -14.41 8.66 10.11
N VAL A 174 -14.02 9.82 9.59
CA VAL A 174 -12.66 10.31 9.82
C VAL A 174 -12.64 10.74 11.28
N THR A 175 -11.85 10.07 12.10
CA THR A 175 -11.67 10.50 13.50
C THR A 175 -11.13 11.92 13.49
N GLN A 176 -11.92 12.86 14.05
CA GLN A 176 -11.46 14.21 14.39
C GLN A 176 -10.45 14.13 15.53
#